data_AF-A0A8H7A1E8-F1
#
_entry.id   AF-A0A8H7A1E8-F1
#
_cell.length_a   1.000
_cell.length_b   1.000
_cell.length_c   1.000
_cell.angle_alpha   90.00
_cell.angle_beta   90.00
_cell.angle_gamma   90.00
#
_symmetry.space_group_name_H-M   'P 1'
#
loop_
_entity.id
_entity.type
_entity.pdbx_description
1 polymer ?
#
loop_
_entity_poly.entity_id
_entity_poly.type
_entity_poly.pdbx_seq_one_letter_code
_entity_poly.pdbx_strand_id
1 'polypeptide(L)'
;MGRKWTTKDQEEFLTGWGPRYKQASEKKNYMFFWDDLFSAWFIAFPEAVAADVVNIAPELWSPEQQETAQKGILQRKAQLQDWFRNHMCPDCRVDSPGYIRKLVKLHEQKNTGKHSRKATEMYSARFYQGSDTQKTVQKRLRDEAPRDPAGELIQETKAEKSSRRMKIYGAEIMAAWKGATEEQTSEVLVALDESRMRRMSEEDNDPMPDDQQE
;
A
#
# COMPACT_ATOMS: atom_id res chain seq x y z
N MET A 1 6.33 1.14 22.06
CA MET A 1 7.55 0.55 21.47
C MET A 1 7.37 -0.95 21.43
N GLY A 2 7.31 -1.56 20.25
CA GLY A 2 7.19 -3.01 20.12
C GLY A 2 8.43 -3.69 20.68
N ARG A 3 8.29 -4.80 21.43
CA ARG A 3 9.44 -5.60 21.86
C ARG A 3 10.20 -6.08 20.61
N LYS A 4 11.51 -5.87 20.61
CA LYS A 4 12.42 -6.44 19.62
C LYS A 4 12.33 -7.96 19.71
N TRP A 5 12.02 -8.62 18.60
CA TRP A 5 11.85 -10.08 18.58
C TRP A 5 13.18 -10.82 18.43
N THR A 6 14.23 -10.14 17.95
CA THR A 6 15.58 -10.72 17.81
C THR A 6 16.40 -10.58 19.10
N THR A 7 17.20 -11.59 19.39
CA THR A 7 18.31 -11.50 20.35
C THR A 7 19.52 -10.78 19.75
N LYS A 8 20.54 -10.49 20.57
CA LYS A 8 21.78 -9.86 20.10
C LYS A 8 22.51 -10.73 19.06
N ASP A 9 22.67 -12.01 19.36
CA ASP A 9 23.37 -12.95 18.46
C ASP A 9 22.63 -13.13 17.13
N GLN A 10 21.29 -13.15 17.17
CA GLN A 10 20.45 -13.16 15.99
C GLN A 10 20.61 -11.90 15.14
N GLU A 11 20.72 -10.74 15.78
CA GLU A 11 20.94 -9.48 15.07
C GLU A 11 22.34 -9.41 14.44
N GLU A 12 23.37 -9.87 15.14
CA GLU A 12 24.73 -9.97 14.60
C GLU A 12 24.76 -10.91 13.39
N PHE A 13 24.07 -12.05 13.47
CA PHE A 13 23.88 -12.94 12.33
C PHE A 13 23.24 -12.21 11.16
N LEU A 14 22.07 -11.58 11.33
CA LEU A 14 21.36 -10.90 10.24
C LEU A 14 22.16 -9.74 9.64
N THR A 15 22.90 -9.01 10.48
CA THR A 15 23.78 -7.92 10.05
C THR A 15 24.92 -8.45 9.17
N GLY A 16 25.52 -9.58 9.54
CA GLY A 16 26.57 -10.24 8.74
C GLY A 16 26.08 -10.69 7.35
N TRP A 17 24.79 -10.97 7.19
CA TRP A 17 24.18 -11.31 5.91
C TRP A 17 23.79 -10.08 5.07
N GLY A 18 23.89 -8.86 5.61
CA GLY A 18 23.57 -7.60 4.94
C GLY A 18 24.24 -7.42 3.56
N PRO A 19 25.56 -7.65 3.41
CA PRO A 19 26.23 -7.51 2.11
C PRO A 19 25.66 -8.43 1.02
N ARG A 20 25.30 -9.67 1.37
CA ARG A 20 24.68 -10.62 0.44
C ARG A 20 23.28 -10.19 0.04
N TYR A 21 22.49 -9.66 0.98
CA TYR A 21 21.18 -9.10 0.68
C TYR A 21 21.27 -7.93 -0.31
N LYS A 22 22.25 -7.03 -0.11
CA LYS A 22 22.48 -5.90 -1.01
C LYS A 22 22.82 -6.37 -2.43
N GLN A 23 23.73 -7.35 -2.55
CA GLN A 23 24.08 -7.93 -3.85
C GLN A 23 22.87 -8.60 -4.53
N ALA A 24 22.06 -9.35 -3.78
CA ALA A 24 20.82 -9.94 -4.27
C ALA A 24 19.81 -8.87 -4.72
N SER A 25 19.77 -7.74 -4.01
CA SER A 25 18.90 -6.61 -4.35
C SER A 25 19.29 -5.92 -5.65
N GLU A 26 20.58 -5.66 -5.84
CA GLU A 26 21.13 -5.08 -7.07
C GLU A 26 20.87 -5.98 -8.28
N LYS A 27 21.02 -7.30 -8.11
CA LYS A 27 20.77 -8.30 -9.17
C LYS A 27 19.30 -8.70 -9.32
N LYS A 28 18.41 -8.17 -8.47
CA LYS A 28 16.99 -8.58 -8.35
C LYS A 28 16.78 -10.09 -8.19
N ASN A 29 17.78 -10.81 -7.68
CA ASN A 29 17.75 -12.26 -7.55
C ASN A 29 17.68 -12.65 -6.07
N TYR A 30 16.47 -12.56 -5.52
CA TYR A 30 16.24 -12.78 -4.09
C TYR A 30 16.02 -14.25 -3.72
N MET A 31 15.67 -15.11 -4.68
CA MET A 31 15.30 -16.50 -4.41
C MET A 31 16.44 -17.25 -3.71
N PHE A 32 17.64 -17.27 -4.32
CA PHE A 32 18.80 -17.94 -3.73
C PHE A 32 19.23 -17.33 -2.39
N PHE A 33 19.14 -16.00 -2.27
CA PHE A 33 19.44 -15.35 -1.00
C PHE A 33 18.52 -15.82 0.12
N TRP A 34 17.21 -15.89 -0.13
CA TRP A 34 16.24 -16.33 0.88
C TRP A 34 16.43 -17.79 1.24
N ASP A 35 16.65 -18.67 0.26
CA ASP A 35 16.87 -20.09 0.52
C ASP A 35 18.11 -20.32 1.39
N ASP A 36 19.23 -19.67 1.04
CA ASP A 36 20.48 -19.74 1.81
C ASP A 36 20.31 -19.16 3.22
N LEU A 37 19.68 -17.99 3.34
CA LEU A 37 19.45 -17.34 4.62
C LEU A 37 18.57 -18.20 5.51
N PHE A 38 17.47 -18.75 5.01
CA PHE A 38 16.56 -19.56 5.80
C PHE A 38 17.23 -20.85 6.25
N SER A 39 17.96 -21.52 5.36
CA SER A 39 18.72 -22.72 5.71
C SER A 39 19.70 -22.43 6.85
N ALA A 40 20.54 -21.40 6.68
CA ALA A 40 21.54 -21.03 7.70
C ALA A 40 20.90 -20.55 9.02
N TRP A 41 19.79 -19.80 8.93
CA TRP A 41 19.07 -19.31 10.10
C TRP A 41 18.52 -20.46 10.95
N PHE A 42 17.80 -21.42 10.34
CA PHE A 42 17.18 -22.51 11.10
C PHE A 42 18.20 -23.55 11.59
N ILE A 43 19.40 -23.60 11.00
CA ILE A 43 20.55 -24.35 11.54
C ILE A 43 21.11 -23.65 12.79
N ALA A 44 21.32 -22.34 12.73
CA ALA A 44 21.93 -21.58 13.83
C ALA A 44 20.95 -21.30 14.98
N PHE A 45 19.67 -21.10 14.66
CA PHE A 45 18.59 -20.78 15.59
C PHE A 45 17.39 -21.69 15.32
N PRO A 46 17.43 -22.96 15.78
CA PRO A 46 16.33 -23.88 15.61
C PRO A 46 15.05 -23.31 16.23
N GLU A 47 13.94 -23.38 15.50
CA GLU A 47 12.64 -23.01 16.04
C GLU A 47 12.17 -24.08 17.03
N ALA A 48 12.31 -23.79 18.32
CA ALA A 48 11.75 -24.60 19.39
C ALA A 48 10.24 -24.32 19.48
N VAL A 49 9.43 -25.18 18.91
CA VAL A 49 7.96 -25.08 18.95
C VAL A 49 7.50 -25.55 20.32
N ALA A 50 7.45 -24.64 21.30
CA ALA A 50 7.14 -24.93 22.71
C ALA A 50 8.22 -25.73 23.47
N ALA A 51 8.38 -25.41 24.76
CA ALA A 51 9.37 -26.01 25.65
C ALA A 51 9.24 -27.55 25.77
N ASP A 52 8.08 -28.11 25.42
CA ASP A 52 7.76 -29.54 25.54
C ASP A 52 8.10 -30.36 24.27
N VAL A 53 8.38 -29.72 23.13
CA VAL A 53 8.64 -30.39 21.85
C VAL A 53 10.14 -30.54 21.56
N VAL A 54 11.00 -29.78 22.26
CA VAL A 54 12.45 -29.74 22.05
C VAL A 54 13.13 -31.12 22.23
N ASN A 55 12.48 -32.05 22.94
CA ASN A 55 13.02 -33.38 23.25
C ASN A 55 12.39 -34.52 22.44
N ILE A 56 11.49 -34.23 21.49
CA ILE A 56 10.81 -35.25 20.69
C ILE A 56 11.29 -35.13 19.24
N ALA A 57 11.78 -36.24 18.68
CA ALA A 57 12.21 -36.30 17.30
C ALA A 57 11.07 -35.85 16.35
N PRO A 58 11.33 -35.05 15.30
CA PRO A 58 10.29 -34.52 14.41
C PRO A 58 9.38 -35.58 13.79
N GLU A 59 9.88 -36.80 13.60
CA GLU A 59 9.13 -37.94 13.05
C GLU A 59 8.05 -38.44 14.02
N LEU A 60 8.15 -38.10 15.31
CA LEU A 60 7.21 -38.49 16.37
C LEU A 60 6.19 -37.39 16.70
N TRP A 61 6.23 -36.27 15.98
CA TRP A 61 5.29 -35.17 16.20
C TRP A 61 3.88 -35.53 15.75
N SER A 62 2.88 -35.13 16.54
CA SER A 62 1.50 -35.21 16.12
C SER A 62 1.24 -34.29 14.92
N PRO A 63 0.19 -34.55 14.11
CA PRO A 63 -0.17 -33.67 13.00
C PRO A 63 -0.35 -32.21 13.42
N GLU A 64 -0.94 -31.96 14.60
CA GLU A 64 -1.13 -30.60 15.16
C GLU A 64 0.20 -29.93 15.53
N GLN A 65 1.17 -30.70 16.05
CA GLN A 65 2.51 -30.20 16.35
C GLN A 65 3.27 -29.87 15.06
N GLN A 66 3.16 -30.71 14.02
CA GLN A 66 3.74 -30.45 12.70
C GLN A 66 3.15 -29.19 12.07
N GLU A 67 1.82 -29.02 12.13
CA GLU A 67 1.16 -27.82 11.61
C GLU A 67 1.61 -26.55 12.36
N THR A 68 1.71 -26.62 13.68
CA THR A 68 2.17 -25.51 14.52
C THR A 68 3.62 -25.15 14.20
N ALA A 69 4.48 -26.15 14.00
CA ALA A 69 5.86 -25.95 13.61
C ALA A 69 5.99 -25.28 12.23
N GLN A 70 5.22 -25.75 11.25
CA GLN A 70 5.19 -25.15 9.92
C GLN A 70 4.72 -23.70 9.97
N LYS A 71 3.68 -23.39 10.74
CA LYS A 71 3.20 -22.01 10.95
C LYS A 71 4.29 -21.13 11.58
N GLY A 72 4.99 -21.64 12.59
CA GLY A 72 6.11 -20.94 13.23
C GLY A 72 7.24 -20.61 12.25
N ILE A 73 7.64 -21.59 11.43
CA ILE A 73 8.66 -21.42 10.38
C ILE A 73 8.21 -20.35 9.37
N LEU A 74 6.97 -20.43 8.88
CA LEU A 74 6.44 -19.45 7.91
C LEU A 74 6.41 -18.04 8.51
N GLN A 75 5.97 -17.91 9.76
CA GLN A 75 5.97 -16.63 10.47
C GLN A 75 7.39 -16.09 10.64
N ARG A 76 8.37 -16.93 10.99
CA ARG A 76 9.77 -16.50 11.11
C ARG A 76 10.35 -16.07 9.77
N LYS A 77 10.09 -16.81 8.69
CA LYS A 77 10.51 -16.43 7.33
C LYS A 77 10.00 -15.04 6.96
N ALA A 78 8.73 -14.74 7.25
CA ALA A 78 8.17 -13.41 7.03
C ALA A 78 8.87 -12.33 7.87
N GLN A 79 9.11 -12.59 9.16
CA GLN A 79 9.82 -11.66 10.04
C GLN A 79 11.26 -11.38 9.59
N LEU A 80 11.97 -12.39 9.08
CA LEU A 80 13.31 -12.24 8.50
C LEU A 80 13.27 -11.35 7.26
N GLN A 81 12.32 -11.60 6.35
CA GLN A 81 12.13 -10.77 5.16
C GLN A 81 11.85 -9.31 5.51
N ASP A 82 10.94 -9.08 6.46
CA ASP A 82 10.63 -7.74 6.94
C ASP A 82 11.81 -7.08 7.63
N TRP A 83 12.62 -7.85 8.40
CA TRP A 83 13.82 -7.33 9.02
C TRP A 83 14.79 -6.77 7.96
N PHE A 84 15.11 -7.54 6.93
CA PHE A 84 16.01 -7.10 5.85
C PHE A 84 15.43 -5.92 5.06
N ARG A 85 14.12 -5.96 4.73
CA ARG A 85 13.45 -4.85 4.06
C ARG A 85 13.56 -3.55 4.87
N ASN A 86 13.35 -3.64 6.19
CA ASN A 86 13.39 -2.49 7.08
C ASN A 86 14.81 -2.02 7.42
N HIS A 87 15.79 -2.90 7.53
CA HIS A 87 17.14 -2.52 8.00
C HIS A 87 18.13 -2.28 6.85
N MET A 88 17.94 -2.95 5.71
CA MET A 88 18.91 -2.95 4.61
C MET A 88 18.38 -2.27 3.34
N CYS A 89 17.08 -1.95 3.25
CA CYS A 89 16.54 -1.09 2.19
C CYS A 89 15.86 0.16 2.79
N PRO A 90 16.62 1.24 3.06
CA PRO A 90 16.06 2.50 3.55
C PRO A 90 14.98 3.06 2.61
N ASP A 91 15.14 2.91 1.30
CA ASP A 91 14.20 3.38 0.28
C ASP A 91 12.94 2.51 0.13
N CYS A 92 12.90 1.34 0.77
CA CYS A 92 11.76 0.44 0.78
C CYS A 92 10.90 0.58 2.05
N ARG A 93 11.33 1.38 3.03
CA ARG A 93 10.53 1.63 4.24
C ARG A 93 9.28 2.41 3.85
N VAL A 94 8.14 2.01 4.39
CA VAL A 94 6.84 2.67 4.12
C VAL A 94 6.90 4.18 4.41
N ASP A 95 7.75 4.57 5.36
CA ASP A 95 7.89 5.93 5.87
C ASP A 95 9.09 6.67 5.25
N SER A 96 9.84 6.02 4.35
CA SER A 96 10.99 6.65 3.69
C SER A 96 10.54 7.65 2.66
N PRO A 97 11.18 8.84 2.59
CA PRO A 97 10.95 9.80 1.51
C PRO A 97 11.05 9.17 0.12
N GLY A 98 11.94 8.18 -0.08
CA GLY A 98 12.10 7.45 -1.33
C GLY A 98 10.91 6.55 -1.67
N TYR A 99 10.35 5.84 -0.69
CA TYR A 99 9.16 5.01 -0.87
C TYR A 99 7.89 5.84 -1.07
N ILE A 100 7.73 6.94 -0.31
CA ILE A 100 6.63 7.88 -0.49
C ILE A 100 6.69 8.49 -1.90
N ARG A 101 7.86 8.93 -2.36
CA ARG A 101 8.05 9.39 -3.76
C ARG A 101 7.73 8.30 -4.76
N LYS A 102 8.14 7.05 -4.50
CA LYS A 102 7.83 5.90 -5.37
C LYS A 102 6.33 5.61 -5.42
N LEU A 103 5.62 5.70 -4.28
CA LEU A 103 4.17 5.54 -4.20
C LEU A 103 3.43 6.69 -4.87
N VAL A 104 3.88 7.94 -4.70
CA VAL A 104 3.35 9.11 -5.42
C VAL A 104 3.53 8.91 -6.91
N LYS A 105 4.73 8.53 -7.36
CA LYS A 105 5.02 8.23 -8.77
C LYS A 105 4.18 7.05 -9.30
N LEU A 106 3.97 6.00 -8.51
CA LEU A 106 3.10 4.88 -8.86
C LEU A 106 1.62 5.26 -8.87
N HIS A 107 1.20 6.20 -8.02
CA HIS A 107 -0.17 6.70 -7.98
C HIS A 107 -0.42 7.64 -9.16
N GLU A 108 0.56 8.46 -9.51
CA GLU A 108 0.57 9.27 -10.74
C GLU A 108 0.52 8.37 -11.97
N GLN A 109 1.39 7.35 -12.07
CA GLN A 109 1.42 6.38 -13.18
C GLN A 109 0.19 5.46 -13.25
N LYS A 110 -0.39 5.03 -12.12
CA LYS A 110 -1.64 4.23 -12.13
C LYS A 110 -2.87 5.07 -12.45
N ASN A 111 -2.82 6.38 -12.21
CA ASN A 111 -3.89 7.31 -12.58
C ASN A 111 -3.73 7.92 -13.98
N THR A 112 -2.59 7.76 -14.65
CA THR A 112 -2.43 8.12 -16.07
C THR A 112 -2.99 7.04 -17.00
N GLY A 113 -2.97 5.77 -16.59
CA GLY A 113 -3.13 4.64 -17.51
C GLY A 113 -4.52 4.15 -17.90
N LYS A 114 -5.67 4.71 -17.47
CA LYS A 114 -6.98 4.19 -17.98
C LYS A 114 -8.23 5.07 -17.89
N HIS A 115 -8.22 6.15 -17.12
CA HIS A 115 -9.33 7.11 -17.13
C HIS A 115 -8.75 8.53 -17.25
N SER A 116 -9.02 9.20 -18.37
CA SER A 116 -8.95 10.66 -18.39
C SER A 116 -9.81 11.17 -17.24
N ARG A 117 -9.26 12.04 -16.39
CA ARG A 117 -10.06 12.65 -15.32
C ARG A 117 -11.32 13.22 -15.94
N LYS A 118 -12.48 12.95 -15.34
CA LYS A 118 -13.73 13.54 -15.82
C LYS A 118 -13.76 15.02 -15.44
N ALA A 119 -14.49 15.84 -16.20
CA ALA A 119 -14.65 17.27 -15.88
C ALA A 119 -15.13 17.49 -14.44
N THR A 120 -16.03 16.63 -13.94
CA THR A 120 -16.52 16.70 -12.56
C THR A 120 -15.46 16.37 -11.51
N GLU A 121 -14.53 15.47 -11.82
CA GLU A 121 -13.38 15.17 -10.95
C GLU A 121 -12.44 16.37 -10.90
N MET A 122 -12.17 17.01 -12.05
CA MET A 122 -11.34 18.21 -12.10
C MET A 122 -11.98 19.42 -11.43
N TYR A 123 -13.28 19.62 -11.64
CA TYR A 123 -14.05 20.65 -10.96
C TYR A 123 -13.98 20.45 -9.44
N SER A 124 -14.20 19.22 -8.95
CA SER A 124 -14.15 18.97 -7.51
C SER A 124 -12.74 19.20 -6.93
N ALA A 125 -11.68 18.83 -7.65
CA ALA A 125 -10.32 19.05 -7.18
C ALA A 125 -9.99 20.54 -7.00
N ARG A 126 -10.53 21.43 -7.86
CA ARG A 126 -10.28 22.88 -7.80
C ARG A 126 -11.23 23.63 -6.87
N PHE A 127 -12.52 23.30 -6.90
CA PHE A 127 -13.57 24.14 -6.30
C PHE A 127 -14.31 23.48 -5.13
N TYR A 128 -13.99 22.25 -4.73
CA TYR A 128 -14.68 21.61 -3.60
C TYR A 128 -14.19 22.12 -2.24
N GLN A 129 -12.89 22.30 -2.05
CA GLN A 129 -12.35 22.63 -0.74
C GLN A 129 -12.75 24.05 -0.33
N GLY A 130 -13.43 24.19 0.81
CA GLY A 130 -13.90 25.47 1.35
C GLY A 130 -15.17 26.04 0.69
N SER A 131 -15.74 25.36 -0.31
CA SER A 131 -16.92 25.86 -1.02
C SER A 131 -18.24 25.53 -0.32
N ASP A 132 -19.31 26.19 -0.76
CA ASP A 132 -20.65 25.90 -0.27
C ASP A 132 -21.11 24.48 -0.62
N THR A 133 -20.63 23.91 -1.74
CA THR A 133 -20.86 22.50 -2.08
C THR A 133 -20.30 21.56 -1.01
N GLN A 134 -19.11 21.84 -0.46
CA GLN A 134 -18.56 21.04 0.64
C GLN A 134 -19.40 21.16 1.90
N LYS A 135 -19.86 22.37 2.25
CA LYS A 135 -20.75 22.58 3.41
C LYS A 135 -22.06 21.81 3.24
N THR A 136 -22.65 21.84 2.04
CA THR A 136 -23.87 21.09 1.72
C THR A 136 -23.66 19.58 1.82
N VAL A 137 -22.56 19.05 1.29
CA VAL A 137 -22.21 17.62 1.42
C VAL A 137 -22.07 17.23 2.89
N GLN A 138 -21.34 18.00 3.70
CA GLN A 138 -21.17 17.71 5.13
C GLN A 138 -22.50 17.76 5.89
N LYS A 139 -23.36 18.72 5.56
CA LYS A 139 -24.70 18.83 6.13
C LYS A 139 -25.54 17.59 5.79
N ARG A 140 -25.62 17.22 4.50
CA ARG A 140 -26.37 16.02 4.06
C ARG A 140 -25.82 14.74 4.69
N LEU A 141 -24.50 14.61 4.85
CA LEU A 141 -23.91 13.44 5.52
C LEU A 141 -24.31 13.32 6.99
N ARG A 142 -24.57 14.44 7.65
CA ARG A 142 -25.05 14.47 9.04
C ARG A 142 -26.54 14.16 9.10
N ASP A 143 -27.32 14.76 8.21
CA ASP A 143 -28.79 14.68 8.20
C ASP A 143 -29.27 13.30 7.72
N GLU A 144 -28.63 12.72 6.70
CA GLU A 144 -28.93 11.39 6.14
C GLU A 144 -28.16 10.26 6.85
N ALA A 145 -27.63 10.48 8.05
CA ALA A 145 -27.07 9.39 8.84
C ALA A 145 -28.19 8.43 9.25
N PRO A 146 -28.02 7.10 9.08
CA PRO A 146 -29.07 6.15 9.40
C PRO A 146 -29.38 6.20 10.91
N ARG A 147 -30.67 6.29 11.20
CA ARG A 147 -31.19 6.35 12.56
C ARG A 147 -32.23 5.27 12.77
N ASP A 148 -32.29 4.76 13.99
CA ASP A 148 -33.34 3.84 14.41
C ASP A 148 -34.68 4.58 14.61
N PRO A 149 -35.80 3.86 14.88
CA PRO A 149 -37.09 4.49 15.14
C PRO A 149 -37.13 5.40 16.37
N ALA A 150 -36.17 5.26 17.29
CA ALA A 150 -36.00 6.12 18.46
C ALA A 150 -35.15 7.38 18.16
N GLY A 151 -34.56 7.47 16.97
CA GLY A 151 -33.73 8.58 16.52
C GLY A 151 -32.24 8.44 16.81
N GLU A 152 -31.79 7.30 17.35
CA GLU A 152 -30.40 7.00 17.66
C GLU A 152 -29.63 6.57 16.41
N LEU A 153 -28.33 6.89 16.37
CA LEU A 153 -27.47 6.58 15.22
C LEU A 153 -27.19 5.07 15.12
N ILE A 154 -27.53 4.48 13.99
CA ILE A 154 -27.21 3.09 13.69
C ILE A 154 -25.72 2.99 13.34
N GLN A 155 -25.03 1.99 13.89
CA GLN A 155 -23.64 1.71 13.52
C GLN A 155 -23.57 1.17 12.09
N GLU A 156 -23.12 2.00 11.16
CA GLU A 156 -22.80 1.60 9.80
C GLU A 156 -21.48 0.83 9.76
N THR A 157 -21.40 -0.19 8.90
CA THR A 157 -20.11 -0.76 8.50
C THR A 157 -19.29 0.28 7.74
N LYS A 158 -17.96 0.06 7.66
CA LYS A 158 -17.07 0.95 6.88
C LYS A 158 -17.50 1.06 5.40
N ALA A 159 -18.00 -0.03 4.82
CA ALA A 159 -18.42 -0.07 3.42
C ALA A 159 -19.70 0.74 3.19
N GLU A 160 -20.71 0.60 4.05
CA GLU A 160 -21.97 1.35 3.96
C GLU A 160 -21.75 2.85 4.12
N LYS A 161 -20.98 3.24 5.15
CA LYS A 161 -20.61 4.64 5.39
C LYS A 161 -19.88 5.25 4.19
N SER A 162 -18.97 4.48 3.58
CA SER A 162 -18.26 4.91 2.36
C SER A 162 -19.20 5.05 1.17
N SER A 163 -20.09 4.09 0.96
CA SER A 163 -21.07 4.10 -0.13
C SER A 163 -22.01 5.30 -0.04
N ARG A 164 -22.57 5.56 1.15
CA ARG A 164 -23.41 6.73 1.43
C ARG A 164 -22.67 8.03 1.18
N ARG A 165 -21.43 8.13 1.67
CA ARG A 165 -20.57 9.31 1.42
C ARG A 165 -20.37 9.56 -0.06
N MET A 166 -20.02 8.53 -0.83
CA MET A 166 -19.78 8.67 -2.27
C MET A 166 -21.05 9.04 -3.03
N LYS A 167 -22.22 8.49 -2.64
CA LYS A 167 -23.50 8.82 -3.26
C LYS A 167 -23.88 10.29 -3.07
N ILE A 168 -23.78 10.80 -1.84
CA ILE A 168 -24.08 12.20 -1.52
C ILE A 168 -23.06 13.12 -2.22
N TYR A 169 -21.77 12.82 -2.08
CA TYR A 169 -20.71 13.60 -2.72
C TYR A 169 -20.89 13.68 -4.25
N GLY A 170 -21.11 12.55 -4.91
CA GLY A 170 -21.27 12.49 -6.36
C GLY A 170 -22.48 13.30 -6.85
N ALA A 171 -23.61 13.23 -6.14
CA ALA A 171 -24.81 14.00 -6.49
C ALA A 171 -24.58 15.51 -6.39
N GLU A 172 -23.98 15.96 -5.29
CA GLU A 172 -23.74 17.40 -5.04
C GLU A 172 -22.67 17.97 -5.98
N ILE A 173 -21.58 17.24 -6.24
CA ILE A 173 -20.56 17.67 -7.19
C ILE A 173 -21.12 17.76 -8.61
N MET A 174 -21.94 16.79 -9.03
CA MET A 174 -22.57 16.83 -10.35
C MET A 174 -23.54 18.00 -10.48
N ALA A 175 -24.31 18.31 -9.43
CA ALA A 175 -25.20 19.46 -9.42
C ALA A 175 -24.41 20.78 -9.49
N ALA A 176 -23.36 20.90 -8.68
CA ALA A 176 -22.47 22.07 -8.69
C ALA A 176 -21.78 22.27 -10.04
N TRP A 177 -21.32 21.19 -10.68
CA TRP A 177 -20.75 21.26 -12.02
C TRP A 177 -21.77 21.74 -13.07
N LYS A 178 -23.01 21.25 -13.02
CA LYS A 178 -24.07 21.70 -13.95
C LYS A 178 -24.45 23.17 -13.77
N GLY A 179 -24.31 23.70 -12.56
CA GLY A 179 -24.53 25.11 -12.23
C GLY A 179 -23.25 25.94 -12.21
N ALA A 180 -22.13 25.40 -12.69
CA ALA A 180 -20.85 26.12 -12.68
C ALA A 180 -20.93 27.34 -13.60
N THR A 181 -20.21 28.39 -13.22
CA THR A 181 -20.06 29.58 -14.06
C THR A 181 -19.27 29.25 -15.32
N GLU A 182 -19.38 30.09 -16.34
CA GLU A 182 -18.60 29.94 -17.58
C GLU A 182 -17.09 30.01 -17.30
N GLU A 183 -16.66 30.88 -16.39
CA GLU A 183 -15.27 31.00 -15.95
C GLU A 183 -14.75 29.70 -15.32
N GLN A 184 -15.51 29.12 -14.36
CA GLN A 184 -15.16 27.85 -13.74
C GLN A 184 -15.16 26.69 -14.74
N THR A 185 -16.09 26.69 -15.68
CA THR A 185 -16.17 25.68 -16.74
C THR A 185 -14.97 25.75 -17.65
N SER A 186 -14.60 26.97 -18.09
CA SER A 186 -13.42 27.22 -18.92
C SER A 186 -12.13 26.79 -18.22
N GLU A 187 -11.95 27.16 -16.95
CA GLU A 187 -10.78 26.76 -16.15
C GLU A 187 -10.64 25.24 -16.05
N VAL A 188 -11.75 24.53 -15.86
CA VAL A 188 -11.75 23.05 -15.82
C VAL A 188 -11.40 22.45 -17.18
N LEU A 189 -11.92 23.00 -18.27
CA LEU A 189 -11.63 22.51 -19.62
C LEU A 189 -10.17 22.75 -20.02
N VAL A 190 -9.60 23.91 -19.67
CA VAL A 190 -8.17 24.19 -19.86
C VAL A 190 -7.33 23.20 -19.06
N ALA A 191 -7.66 22.98 -17.77
CA ALA A 191 -6.93 22.02 -16.94
C ALA A 191 -7.03 20.56 -17.45
N LEU A 192 -8.16 20.20 -18.04
CA LEU A 192 -8.35 18.90 -18.70
C LEU A 192 -7.47 18.76 -19.94
N ASP A 193 -7.41 19.81 -20.77
CA ASP A 193 -6.61 19.81 -21.98
C ASP A 193 -5.11 19.80 -21.66
N GLU A 194 -4.65 20.60 -20.70
CA GLU A 194 -3.28 20.54 -20.17
C GLU A 194 -2.91 19.14 -19.66
N SER A 195 -3.84 18.51 -18.91
CA SER A 195 -3.65 17.14 -18.42
C SER A 195 -3.56 16.12 -19.56
N ARG A 196 -4.31 16.34 -20.65
CA ARG A 196 -4.26 15.50 -21.86
C ARG A 196 -2.96 15.69 -22.61
N MET A 197 -2.54 16.93 -22.83
CA MET A 197 -1.28 17.27 -23.52
C MET A 197 -0.07 16.72 -22.78
N ARG A 198 -0.04 16.82 -21.45
CA ARG A 198 1.02 16.25 -20.63
C ARG A 198 1.16 14.74 -20.79
N ARG A 199 0.04 14.00 -20.85
CA ARG A 199 0.06 12.55 -21.08
C ARG A 199 0.66 12.19 -22.43
N MET A 200 0.27 12.90 -23.49
CA MET A 200 0.83 12.67 -24.83
C MET A 200 2.35 12.92 -24.84
N SER A 201 2.83 13.96 -24.17
CA SER A 201 4.27 14.25 -24.08
C SER A 201 5.07 13.24 -23.22
N GLU A 202 4.40 12.54 -22.29
CA GLU A 202 5.01 11.52 -21.44
C GLU A 202 5.08 10.16 -22.16
N GLU A 203 4.13 9.86 -23.06
CA GLU A 203 4.13 8.65 -23.90
C GLU A 203 5.22 8.70 -24.99
N ASP A 204 5.53 9.87 -25.54
CA ASP A 204 6.60 10.04 -26.54
C ASP A 204 8.03 9.98 -25.94
N ASN A 205 8.16 9.96 -24.62
CA ASN A 205 9.45 9.90 -23.90
C ASN A 205 9.76 8.53 -23.30
N ASP A 206 8.99 7.48 -23.61
CA ASP A 206 9.35 6.13 -23.17
C ASP A 206 10.53 5.66 -24.03
N PRO A 207 11.74 5.51 -23.48
CA PRO A 207 12.88 5.05 -24.25
C PRO A 207 12.54 3.68 -24.82
N MET A 208 12.57 3.58 -26.15
CA MET A 208 12.50 2.30 -26.86
C MET A 208 13.41 1.30 -26.14
N PRO A 209 12.91 0.10 -25.78
CA PRO A 209 13.75 -0.89 -25.13
C PRO A 209 14.96 -1.16 -26.01
N ASP A 210 16.15 -0.95 -25.46
CA ASP A 210 17.45 -1.35 -26.02
C ASP A 210 17.52 -2.89 -26.05
N ASP A 211 16.71 -3.50 -26.90
CA ASP A 211 16.82 -4.90 -27.30
C ASP A 211 17.15 -4.89 -28.79
N GLN A 212 18.43 -4.62 -29.10
CA GLN A 212 19.19 -5.17 -30.24
C GLN A 212 20.56 -4.48 -30.35
N GLN A 213 21.51 -4.87 -29.50
CA GLN A 213 22.92 -4.93 -29.91
C GLN A 213 23.49 -6.28 -29.46
N GLU A 214 23.79 -7.06 -30.50
CA GLU A 214 24.45 -8.37 -30.66
C GLU A 214 25.26 -8.97 -29.49
#